data_AF-A0A1Q3RJS2-F1
#
_entry.id   AF-A0A1Q3RJS2-F1
#
_cell.length_a   1.000
_cell.length_b   1.000
_cell.length_c   1.000
_cell.angle_alpha   90.00
_cell.angle_beta   90.00
_cell.angle_gamma   90.00
#
_symmetry.space_group_name_H-M   'P 1'
#
loop_
_entity.id
_entity.type
_entity.pdbx_description
1 polymer ?
#
loop_
_entity_poly.entity_id
_entity_poly.type
_entity_poly.pdbx_seq_one_letter_code
_entity_poly.pdbx_strand_id
1 'polypeptide(L)'
;MEQNVTRDEYGNKQEKWQAHDSSNSGVVSLKEWIITLLIMMIPIVNIVMVFVWAFGGGTNPSKSNYFKATIIVGIAGIVLWFLFVGAFLAPIFNSLY
;
A
#
# COMPACT_ATOMS: atom_id res chain seq x y z
N MET A 1 49.90 9.41 -6.50
CA MET A 1 49.52 8.07 -6.00
C MET A 1 48.14 8.07 -5.33
N GLU A 2 47.66 9.20 -4.78
CA GLU A 2 46.32 9.32 -4.16
C GLU A 2 45.12 9.20 -5.13
N GLN A 3 45.29 9.49 -6.42
CA GLN A 3 44.19 9.37 -7.38
C GLN A 3 43.85 7.92 -7.77
N ASN A 4 44.66 6.94 -7.37
CA ASN A 4 44.42 5.52 -7.68
C ASN A 4 43.60 4.83 -6.57
N VAL A 5 43.85 5.20 -5.31
CA VAL A 5 43.18 4.71 -4.07
C VAL A 5 41.77 5.29 -3.88
N THR A 6 41.41 6.30 -4.67
CA THR A 6 40.06 6.88 -4.65
C THR A 6 39.15 6.21 -5.68
N ARG A 7 39.65 5.85 -6.86
CA ARG A 7 38.83 5.30 -7.96
C ARG A 7 38.28 3.90 -7.65
N ASP A 8 39.08 3.05 -7.01
CA ASP A 8 38.73 1.72 -6.53
C ASP A 8 37.72 1.77 -5.36
N GLU A 9 37.89 2.70 -4.42
CA GLU A 9 36.93 2.89 -3.32
C GLU A 9 35.55 3.36 -3.81
N TYR A 10 35.49 4.34 -4.72
CA TYR A 10 34.21 4.80 -5.27
C TYR A 10 33.56 3.74 -6.15
N GLY A 11 34.35 2.99 -6.94
CA GLY A 11 33.84 1.88 -7.77
C GLY A 11 33.21 0.76 -6.93
N ASN A 12 33.87 0.33 -5.86
CA ASN A 12 33.36 -0.72 -4.98
C ASN A 12 32.15 -0.26 -4.14
N LYS A 13 32.17 0.99 -3.67
CA LYS A 13 31.01 1.60 -3.01
C LYS A 13 29.80 1.60 -3.95
N GLN A 14 29.96 1.96 -5.22
CA GLN A 14 28.88 1.95 -6.20
C GLN A 14 28.32 0.54 -6.47
N GLU A 15 29.15 -0.49 -6.60
CA GLU A 15 28.68 -1.89 -6.69
C GLU A 15 27.89 -2.31 -5.44
N LYS A 16 28.36 -1.91 -4.24
CA LYS A 16 27.68 -2.22 -2.96
C LYS A 16 26.32 -1.52 -2.82
N TRP A 17 26.14 -0.33 -3.41
CA TRP A 17 24.84 0.35 -3.48
C TRP A 17 23.94 -0.18 -4.60
N GLN A 18 24.51 -0.82 -5.62
CA GLN A 18 23.76 -1.43 -6.72
C GLN A 18 23.37 -2.89 -6.44
N ALA A 19 24.04 -3.55 -5.50
CA ALA A 19 23.74 -4.92 -5.08
C ALA A 19 22.47 -5.08 -4.22
N HIS A 20 21.71 -4.01 -3.97
CA HIS A 20 20.57 -4.01 -3.04
C HIS A 20 19.22 -3.60 -3.67
N ASP A 21 19.02 -3.80 -4.98
CA ASP A 21 17.72 -3.49 -5.60
C ASP A 21 17.15 -4.61 -6.50
N SER A 22 17.53 -5.87 -6.22
CA SER A 22 16.91 -7.03 -6.87
C SER A 22 15.64 -7.53 -6.15
N SER A 23 15.18 -6.86 -5.09
CA SER A 23 13.94 -7.21 -4.38
C SER A 23 12.83 -6.21 -4.68
N ASN A 24 12.28 -6.25 -5.90
CA ASN A 24 10.94 -5.72 -6.22
C ASN A 24 10.66 -4.26 -5.79
N SER A 25 11.69 -3.41 -5.69
CA SER A 25 11.63 -1.99 -5.31
C SER A 25 11.27 -1.06 -6.49
N GLY A 26 11.09 -1.63 -7.69
CA GLY A 26 10.69 -0.89 -8.88
C GLY A 26 9.30 -0.29 -8.75
N VAL A 27 9.09 0.92 -9.25
CA VAL A 27 7.77 1.57 -9.34
C VAL A 27 6.75 0.59 -9.97
N VAL A 28 5.57 0.47 -9.36
CA VAL A 28 4.48 -0.37 -9.89
C VAL A 28 4.09 0.17 -11.28
N SER A 29 4.23 -0.68 -12.31
CA SER A 29 3.92 -0.28 -13.68
C SER A 29 2.42 -0.01 -13.87
N LEU A 30 2.07 0.83 -14.86
CA LEU A 30 0.68 1.13 -15.20
C LEU A 30 -0.14 -0.13 -15.54
N LYS A 31 0.46 -1.07 -16.28
CA LYS A 31 -0.17 -2.36 -16.62
C LYS A 31 -0.59 -3.13 -15.36
N GLU A 32 0.26 -3.13 -14.35
CA GLU A 32 -0.03 -3.81 -13.09
C GLU A 32 -1.17 -3.12 -12.33
N TRP A 33 -1.22 -1.78 -12.32
CA TRP A 33 -2.37 -1.04 -11.78
C TRP A 33 -3.67 -1.35 -12.51
N ILE A 34 -3.65 -1.43 -13.84
CA ILE A 34 -4.83 -1.80 -14.63
C ILE A 34 -5.34 -3.18 -14.21
N ILE A 35 -4.48 -4.19 -14.13
CA ILE A 35 -4.88 -5.54 -13.68
C ILE A 35 -5.44 -5.51 -12.26
N THR A 36 -4.82 -4.73 -11.38
CA THR A 36 -5.25 -4.57 -9.98
C THR A 36 -6.66 -3.99 -9.91
N LEU A 37 -6.94 -2.92 -10.67
CA LEU A 37 -8.25 -2.29 -10.75
C LEU A 37 -9.31 -3.23 -11.33
N LEU A 38 -8.96 -4.04 -12.34
CA LEU A 38 -9.87 -5.04 -12.91
C LEU A 38 -10.26 -6.12 -11.90
N ILE A 39 -9.30 -6.60 -11.09
CA ILE A 39 -9.59 -7.55 -10.01
C ILE A 39 -10.49 -6.92 -8.95
N MET A 40 -10.27 -5.64 -8.62
CA MET A 40 -11.09 -4.90 -7.64
C MET A 40 -12.54 -4.70 -8.07
N MET A 41 -12.86 -4.81 -9.38
CA MET A 41 -14.25 -4.77 -9.85
C MET A 41 -15.07 -6.00 -9.42
N ILE A 42 -14.42 -7.11 -9.07
CA ILE A 42 -15.10 -8.32 -8.59
C ILE A 42 -15.27 -8.19 -7.06
N PRO A 43 -16.49 -8.00 -6.52
CA PRO A 43 -16.68 -7.56 -5.14
C PRO A 43 -16.11 -8.51 -4.09
N ILE A 44 -16.34 -9.82 -4.25
CA ILE A 44 -15.87 -10.84 -3.30
C ILE A 44 -14.35 -10.98 -3.34
N VAL A 45 -13.78 -11.00 -4.56
CA VAL A 45 -12.35 -11.13 -4.77
C VAL A 45 -11.61 -9.89 -4.26
N ASN A 46 -12.18 -8.70 -4.44
CA ASN A 46 -11.61 -7.44 -3.94
C ASN A 46 -11.30 -7.53 -2.44
N ILE A 47 -12.28 -7.94 -1.63
CA ILE A 47 -12.09 -8.04 -0.17
C ILE A 47 -10.92 -8.98 0.17
N VAL A 48 -10.88 -10.18 -0.41
CA VAL A 48 -9.81 -11.16 -0.14
C VAL A 48 -8.45 -10.65 -0.63
N MET A 49 -8.42 -10.07 -1.84
CA MET A 49 -7.19 -9.63 -2.48
C MET A 49 -6.54 -8.43 -1.77
N VAL A 50 -7.33 -7.57 -1.12
CA VAL A 50 -6.81 -6.50 -0.25
C VAL A 50 -5.92 -7.09 0.84
N PHE A 51 -6.32 -8.17 1.51
CA PHE A 51 -5.49 -8.84 2.52
C PHE A 51 -4.27 -9.54 1.92
N VAL A 52 -4.45 -10.24 0.79
CA VAL A 52 -3.36 -10.95 0.10
C VAL A 52 -2.25 -9.98 -0.33
N TRP A 53 -2.59 -8.82 -0.87
CA TRP A 53 -1.61 -7.82 -1.27
C TRP A 53 -1.08 -6.97 -0.11
N ALA A 54 -1.89 -6.71 0.91
CA ALA A 54 -1.45 -5.99 2.10
C ALA A 54 -0.45 -6.79 2.94
N PHE A 55 -0.53 -8.13 2.97
CA PHE A 55 0.30 -8.96 3.84
C PHE A 55 1.17 -9.99 3.11
N GLY A 56 1.02 -10.15 1.79
CA GLY A 56 1.78 -11.12 1.00
C GLY A 56 3.22 -10.66 0.71
N GLY A 57 4.19 -11.52 1.00
CA GLY A 57 5.63 -11.23 0.87
C GLY A 57 6.17 -11.08 -0.57
N GLY A 58 5.38 -11.40 -1.60
CA GLY A 58 5.76 -11.27 -3.01
C GLY A 58 5.25 -10.01 -3.72
N THR A 59 4.49 -9.16 -3.02
CA THR A 59 3.87 -7.96 -3.61
C THR A 59 4.84 -6.78 -3.59
N ASN A 60 4.82 -5.96 -4.64
CA ASN A 60 5.60 -4.73 -4.68
C ASN A 60 5.36 -3.85 -3.42
N PRO A 61 6.39 -3.29 -2.77
CA PRO A 61 6.25 -2.53 -1.53
C PRO A 61 5.26 -1.37 -1.64
N SER A 62 5.27 -0.63 -2.75
CA SER A 62 4.38 0.51 -2.97
C SER A 62 2.92 0.08 -3.08
N LYS A 63 2.68 -1.06 -3.74
CA LYS A 63 1.34 -1.65 -3.87
C LYS A 63 0.85 -2.23 -2.55
N SER A 64 1.72 -2.93 -1.81
CA SER A 64 1.37 -3.47 -0.51
C SER A 64 1.02 -2.36 0.47
N ASN A 65 1.79 -1.25 0.47
CA ASN A 65 1.51 -0.07 1.30
C ASN A 65 0.17 0.58 0.95
N TYR A 66 -0.21 0.65 -0.34
CA TYR A 66 -1.54 1.12 -0.74
C TYR A 66 -2.65 0.30 -0.07
N PHE A 67 -2.59 -1.03 -0.16
CA PHE A 67 -3.63 -1.89 0.42
C PHE A 67 -3.63 -1.89 1.95
N LYS A 68 -2.47 -1.79 2.60
CA LYS A 68 -2.39 -1.55 4.05
C LYS A 68 -3.10 -0.25 4.43
N ALA A 69 -2.87 0.83 3.69
CA ALA A 69 -3.54 2.11 3.92
C ALA A 69 -5.05 2.02 3.68
N THR A 70 -5.50 1.31 2.63
CA THR A 70 -6.93 1.06 2.38
C THR A 70 -7.62 0.40 3.57
N ILE A 71 -6.97 -0.59 4.21
CA ILE A 71 -7.51 -1.25 5.41
C ILE A 71 -7.62 -0.25 6.57
N ILE A 72 -6.56 0.51 6.84
CA ILE A 72 -6.54 1.49 7.94
C ILE A 72 -7.62 2.57 7.73
N VAL A 73 -7.70 3.14 6.53
CA VAL A 73 -8.71 4.14 6.17
C VAL A 73 -10.11 3.55 6.20
N GLY A 74 -10.29 2.30 5.77
CA GLY A 74 -11.56 1.58 5.85
C GLY A 74 -12.04 1.41 7.29
N ILE A 75 -11.16 0.97 8.19
CA ILE A 75 -11.47 0.83 9.62
C ILE A 75 -11.81 2.20 10.23
N ALA A 76 -11.00 3.23 9.95
CA ALA A 76 -11.27 4.58 10.41
C ALA A 76 -12.61 5.11 9.89
N GLY A 77 -12.95 4.83 8.63
CA GLY A 77 -14.22 5.19 8.02
C GLY A 77 -15.42 4.52 8.68
N ILE A 78 -15.30 3.23 9.05
CA ILE A 78 -16.35 2.52 9.81
C ILE A 78 -16.58 3.18 11.16
N VAL A 79 -15.51 3.49 11.90
CA VAL A 79 -15.62 4.20 13.20
C VAL A 79 -16.30 5.55 13.02
N LEU A 80 -15.87 6.33 12.02
CA LEU A 80 -16.44 7.64 11.73
C LEU A 80 -17.92 7.55 11.32
N TRP A 81 -18.31 6.51 10.58
CA TRP A 81 -19.69 6.24 10.21
C TRP A 81 -20.58 5.99 11.43
N PHE A 82 -20.14 5.17 12.38
CA PHE A 82 -20.87 4.96 13.63
C PHE A 82 -21.04 6.25 14.44
N LEU A 83 -19.99 7.07 14.54
CA LEU A 83 -20.05 8.36 15.23
C LEU A 83 -21.04 9.30 14.53
N PHE A 84 -21.02 9.36 13.19
CA PHE A 84 -21.92 10.19 12.42
C PHE A 84 -23.38 9.74 12.56
N VAL A 85 -23.67 8.45 12.39
CA VAL A 85 -25.02 7.91 12.57
C VAL A 85 -25.51 8.12 14.01
N GLY A 86 -24.68 7.87 15.01
CA GLY A 86 -25.03 8.10 16.41
C GLY A 86 -25.31 9.58 16.71
N ALA A 87 -24.49 10.49 16.21
CA ALA A 87 -24.66 11.92 16.47
C ALA A 87 -25.88 12.54 15.75
N PHE A 88 -26.16 12.12 14.52
CA PHE A 88 -27.18 12.76 13.68
C PHE A 88 -28.49 11.98 13.59
N LEU A 89 -28.46 10.63 13.59
CA LEU A 89 -29.66 9.81 13.43
C LEU A 89 -30.36 9.52 14.76
N ALA A 90 -29.61 9.43 15.88
CA ALA A 90 -30.21 9.16 17.19
C ALA A 90 -31.18 10.25 17.69
N PRO A 91 -30.90 11.56 17.55
CA PRO A 91 -31.85 12.62 17.91
C PRO A 91 -33.12 12.59 17.07
N ILE A 92 -33.00 12.24 15.78
CA ILE A 92 -34.15 12.12 14.86
C ILE A 92 -35.04 10.96 15.30
N PHE A 93 -34.47 9.78 15.57
CA PHE A 93 -35.23 8.64 16.10
C PHE A 93 -35.91 8.93 17.44
N ASN A 94 -35.26 9.68 18.34
CA ASN A 94 -35.85 10.10 19.61
C ASN A 94 -37.00 11.11 19.45
N SER A 95 -37.12 11.77 18.30
CA SER A 95 -38.21 12.71 18.02
C SER A 95 -39.46 12.05 17.43
N LEU A 96 -39.36 10.77 17.05
CA LEU A 96 -40.40 10.02 16.33
C LEU A 96 -41.21 9.06 17.22
N TYR A 97 -40.82 8.87 18.48
CA TYR A 97 -41.52 8.10 19.51
C TYR A 97 -41.61 8.94 20.78
#